data_AF-A0A6A0B3M3-F1
#
_entry.id   AF-A0A6A0B3M3-F1
#
_cell.length_a   1.000
_cell.length_b   1.000
_cell.length_c   1.000
_cell.angle_alpha   90.00
_cell.angle_beta   90.00
_cell.angle_gamma   90.00
#
_symmetry.space_group_name_H-M   'P 1'
#
loop_
_entity.id
_entity.type
_entity.pdbx_description
1 polymer ?
#
loop_
_entity_poly.entity_id
_entity_poly.type
_entity_poly.pdbx_seq_one_letter_code
_entity_poly.pdbx_strand_id
1 'polypeptide(L)'
;MVGLVILTVSTNLFLALSHPETIIPNLASSSHADSFFATDKLTGLMSQLPFLIFAITAFGGMDTVSNLVDKMGNQKNKFSKAVLVGGGFILLFYFLDIMSWAAGSDYTHVRALTNQHLANLMYGLIDLLSRDLSKSLGLSKAAGDLVNQLYLRYTALTMFTAYVSLLATIGYAPLKVLLKALSADQSSARIFKKNRYDVASRVVYLQAGVVSLFVIFLSLGTPIVSQLYNQLTLMTNLSRSLPYLIVAISYPFFKAKFSEDYLTIIREKWLAKLLAVLVVLSITLAIGFEIYSTWLSDGIVSSLFLVIGPVLAALVADIIYTKTLRRKRL
;
A
#
# COMPACT_ATOMS: atom_id res chain seq x y z
N MET A 1 -9.11 -6.42 10.55
CA MET A 1 -8.06 -5.39 10.72
C MET A 1 -8.16 -4.70 12.07
N VAL A 2 -9.28 -4.05 12.42
CA VAL A 2 -9.43 -3.39 13.75
C VAL A 2 -9.11 -4.33 14.91
N GLY A 3 -9.62 -5.57 14.90
CA GLY A 3 -9.31 -6.54 15.96
C GLY A 3 -7.83 -6.93 16.05
N LEU A 4 -7.09 -6.95 14.94
CA LEU A 4 -5.65 -7.19 14.94
C LEU A 4 -4.89 -6.00 15.54
N VAL A 5 -5.29 -4.77 15.20
CA VAL A 5 -4.73 -3.55 15.81
C VAL A 5 -5.00 -3.52 17.32
N ILE A 6 -6.21 -3.87 17.75
CA ILE A 6 -6.53 -3.96 19.19
C ILE A 6 -5.63 -5.01 19.86
N LEU A 7 -5.46 -6.19 19.25
CA LEU A 7 -4.61 -7.24 19.79
C LEU A 7 -3.14 -6.79 19.92
N THR A 8 -2.57 -6.21 18.86
CA THR A 8 -1.16 -5.77 18.85
C THR A 8 -0.94 -4.62 19.82
N VAL A 9 -1.76 -3.58 19.75
CA VAL A 9 -1.66 -2.41 20.63
C VAL A 9 -1.85 -2.79 22.10
N SER A 10 -2.85 -3.61 22.42
CA SER A 10 -3.09 -4.02 23.81
C SER A 10 -1.98 -4.89 24.36
N THR A 11 -1.42 -5.80 23.54
CA THR A 11 -0.31 -6.65 23.95
C THR A 11 0.97 -5.84 24.18
N ASN A 12 1.30 -4.95 23.25
CA ASN A 12 2.46 -4.06 23.38
C ASN A 12 2.31 -3.12 24.58
N LEU A 13 1.10 -2.57 24.81
CA LEU A 13 0.83 -1.74 25.97
C LEU A 13 0.98 -2.53 27.28
N PHE A 14 0.48 -3.77 27.32
CA PHE A 14 0.66 -4.65 28.48
C PHE A 14 2.15 -4.91 28.76
N LEU A 15 2.93 -5.22 27.73
CA LEU A 15 4.39 -5.44 27.86
C LEU A 15 5.09 -4.17 28.36
N ALA A 16 4.78 -3.02 27.77
CA ALA A 16 5.33 -1.73 28.17
C ALA A 16 4.98 -1.37 29.62
N LEU A 17 3.74 -1.64 30.06
CA LEU A 17 3.31 -1.39 31.44
C LEU A 17 3.86 -2.39 32.45
N SER A 18 4.16 -3.62 32.01
CA SER A 18 4.74 -4.67 32.86
C SER A 18 6.23 -4.46 33.10
N HIS A 19 6.93 -3.83 32.15
CA HIS A 19 8.35 -3.48 32.23
C HIS A 19 8.57 -2.00 31.83
N PRO A 20 8.12 -1.02 32.63
CA PRO A 20 8.19 0.40 32.28
C PRO A 20 9.61 0.90 31.98
N GLU A 21 10.61 0.27 32.60
CA GLU A 21 12.02 0.55 32.39
C GLU A 21 12.50 0.25 30.97
N THR A 22 11.82 -0.62 30.21
CA THR A 22 12.19 -0.93 28.83
C THR A 22 11.60 0.05 27.82
N ILE A 23 10.62 0.89 28.20
CA ILE A 23 9.94 1.80 27.26
C ILE A 23 10.93 2.77 26.59
N ILE A 24 11.73 3.49 27.38
CA ILE A 24 12.69 4.47 26.85
C ILE A 24 13.82 3.80 26.06
N PRO A 25 14.44 2.70 26.55
CA PRO A 25 15.38 1.91 25.75
C PRO A 25 14.80 1.40 24.43
N ASN A 26 13.56 0.88 24.42
CA ASN A 26 12.92 0.36 23.21
C ASN A 26 12.65 1.48 22.20
N LEU A 27 12.17 2.64 22.66
CA LEU A 27 11.97 3.82 21.80
C LEU A 27 13.31 4.31 21.22
N ALA A 28 14.36 4.38 22.03
CA ALA A 28 15.69 4.77 21.60
C ALA A 28 16.26 3.77 20.57
N SER A 29 16.19 2.47 20.86
CA SER A 29 16.58 1.39 19.95
C SER A 29 15.82 1.49 18.63
N SER A 30 14.50 1.61 18.67
CA SER A 30 13.64 1.72 17.49
C SER A 30 13.95 2.93 16.63
N SER A 31 14.36 4.06 17.22
CA SER A 31 14.72 5.28 16.49
C SER A 31 16.05 5.17 15.72
N HIS A 32 16.93 4.26 16.15
CA HIS A 32 18.24 4.01 15.55
C HIS A 32 18.35 2.66 14.85
N ALA A 33 17.32 1.82 14.96
CA ALA A 33 17.25 0.55 14.26
C ALA A 33 17.32 0.81 12.76
N ASP A 34 18.23 0.13 12.07
CA ASP A 34 18.33 0.32 10.63
C ASP A 34 17.06 -0.12 9.87
N SER A 35 16.98 0.46 8.70
CA SER A 35 16.14 0.10 7.57
C SER A 35 15.85 -1.39 7.36
N PHE A 36 14.63 -1.77 6.93
CA PHE A 36 14.53 -2.90 5.98
C PHE A 36 15.31 -2.60 4.70
N PHE A 37 15.46 -1.31 4.34
CA PHE A 37 16.21 -0.86 3.18
C PHE A 37 17.68 -0.56 3.48
N ALA A 38 18.15 -0.78 4.72
CA ALA A 38 19.53 -0.45 5.08
C ALA A 38 20.52 -1.40 4.40
N THR A 39 21.61 -0.83 3.90
CA THR A 39 22.74 -1.54 3.30
C THR A 39 24.05 -0.87 3.71
N ASP A 40 25.19 -1.47 3.37
CA ASP A 40 26.51 -0.86 3.59
C ASP A 40 26.62 0.56 2.99
N LYS A 41 25.82 0.85 1.96
CA LYS A 41 25.80 2.15 1.26
C LYS A 41 24.65 3.05 1.68
N LEU A 42 23.69 2.55 2.46
CA LEU A 42 22.49 3.27 2.85
C LEU A 42 22.18 3.02 4.33
N THR A 43 22.56 3.96 5.20
CA THR A 43 22.45 3.83 6.65
C THR A 43 21.72 5.02 7.29
N GLY A 44 21.37 4.89 8.57
CA GLY A 44 20.73 5.94 9.35
C GLY A 44 19.40 6.41 8.74
N LEU A 45 19.10 7.71 8.85
CA LEU A 45 17.85 8.29 8.37
C LEU A 45 17.62 8.06 6.87
N MET A 46 18.68 8.07 6.05
CA MET A 46 18.56 7.84 4.60
C MET A 46 18.03 6.45 4.26
N SER A 47 18.31 5.45 5.10
CA SER A 47 17.73 4.10 4.96
C SER A 47 16.24 4.04 5.28
N GLN A 48 15.69 5.01 6.00
CA GLN A 48 14.28 5.04 6.39
C GLN A 48 13.40 5.75 5.34
N LEU A 49 13.96 6.69 4.58
CA LEU A 49 13.22 7.51 3.62
C LEU A 49 12.50 6.74 2.49
N PRO A 50 12.98 5.57 2.01
CA PRO A 50 12.24 4.77 1.03
C PRO A 50 10.89 4.28 1.56
N PHE A 51 10.72 4.20 2.88
CA PHE A 51 9.43 3.83 3.49
C PHE A 51 8.33 4.87 3.23
N LEU A 52 8.68 6.11 2.88
CA LEU A 52 7.70 7.17 2.59
C LEU A 52 6.70 6.76 1.50
N ILE A 53 7.12 5.97 0.51
CA ILE A 53 6.20 5.55 -0.54
C ILE A 53 5.18 4.51 -0.07
N PHE A 54 5.53 3.72 0.94
CA PHE A 54 4.58 2.82 1.61
C PHE A 54 3.52 3.61 2.35
N ALA A 55 3.90 4.71 3.02
CA ALA A 55 2.94 5.60 3.68
C ALA A 55 1.96 6.22 2.69
N ILE A 56 2.41 6.65 1.50
CA ILE A 56 1.52 7.15 0.44
C ILE A 56 0.59 6.03 -0.06
N THR A 57 1.15 4.85 -0.29
CA THR A 57 0.40 3.70 -0.85
C THR A 57 -0.60 3.13 0.15
N ALA A 58 -0.39 3.30 1.46
CA ALA A 58 -1.33 2.93 2.51
C ALA A 58 -2.67 3.69 2.39
N PHE A 59 -2.66 4.91 1.86
CA PHE A 59 -3.87 5.67 1.50
C PHE A 59 -4.34 5.38 0.06
N GLY A 60 -3.74 4.39 -0.61
CA GLY A 60 -4.14 3.94 -1.94
C GLY A 60 -5.56 3.39 -1.97
N GLY A 61 -6.24 3.53 -3.11
CA GLY A 61 -7.64 3.14 -3.30
C GLY A 61 -8.65 4.28 -3.07
N MET A 62 -8.19 5.49 -2.73
CA MET A 62 -9.05 6.70 -2.70
C MET A 62 -9.73 6.97 -4.05
N ASP A 63 -9.11 6.60 -5.16
CA ASP A 63 -9.65 6.63 -6.52
C ASP A 63 -10.83 5.66 -6.70
N THR A 64 -10.84 4.53 -5.99
CA THR A 64 -11.96 3.60 -5.99
C THR A 64 -13.10 4.13 -5.13
N VAL A 65 -12.79 4.74 -3.98
CA VAL A 65 -13.80 5.35 -3.09
C VAL A 65 -14.40 6.61 -3.73
N SER A 66 -13.60 7.41 -4.44
CA SER A 66 -14.09 8.62 -5.13
C SER A 66 -15.04 8.31 -6.27
N ASN A 67 -14.91 7.15 -6.94
CA ASN A 67 -15.90 6.67 -7.92
C ASN A 67 -17.29 6.40 -7.31
N LEU A 68 -17.42 6.34 -5.99
CA LEU A 68 -18.71 6.21 -5.30
C LEU A 68 -19.42 7.55 -5.10
N VAL A 69 -18.76 8.70 -5.27
CA VAL A 69 -19.36 10.05 -5.20
C VAL A 69 -20.60 10.16 -6.06
N ASP A 70 -20.57 9.59 -7.26
CA ASP A 70 -21.67 9.67 -8.20
C ASP A 70 -22.93 8.96 -7.71
N LYS A 71 -22.78 8.01 -6.77
CA LYS A 71 -23.90 7.30 -6.13
C LYS A 71 -24.47 8.02 -4.90
N MET A 72 -23.86 9.14 -4.46
CA MET A 72 -24.23 9.85 -3.23
C MET A 72 -25.37 10.89 -3.41
N GLY A 73 -25.93 11.04 -4.61
CA GLY A 73 -27.05 11.95 -4.88
C GLY A 73 -26.79 13.38 -4.39
N ASN A 74 -27.69 13.91 -3.55
CA ASN A 74 -27.59 15.26 -2.97
C ASN A 74 -26.56 15.37 -1.84
N GLN A 75 -25.92 14.27 -1.40
CA GLN A 75 -24.95 14.27 -0.29
C GLN A 75 -23.48 14.35 -0.76
N LYS A 76 -23.21 14.70 -2.02
CA LYS A 76 -21.85 14.82 -2.57
C LYS A 76 -20.94 15.75 -1.75
N ASN A 77 -21.51 16.82 -1.18
CA ASN A 77 -20.80 17.76 -0.31
C ASN A 77 -20.34 17.15 1.05
N LYS A 78 -20.94 16.05 1.50
CA LYS A 78 -20.52 15.31 2.70
C LYS A 78 -19.43 14.29 2.42
N PHE A 79 -19.28 13.85 1.17
CA PHE A 79 -18.29 12.84 0.79
C PHE A 79 -16.88 13.26 1.18
N SER A 80 -16.47 14.46 0.79
CA SER A 80 -15.11 14.94 1.07
C SER A 80 -14.85 15.08 2.58
N LYS A 81 -15.88 15.42 3.38
CA LYS A 81 -15.76 15.43 4.85
C LYS A 81 -15.60 14.02 5.42
N ALA A 82 -16.37 13.05 4.92
CA ALA A 82 -16.25 11.66 5.32
C ALA A 82 -14.87 11.07 4.98
N VAL A 83 -14.31 11.42 3.82
CA VAL A 83 -12.94 11.03 3.43
C VAL A 83 -11.91 11.61 4.39
N LEU A 84 -12.03 12.89 4.78
CA LEU A 84 -11.12 13.50 5.76
C LEU A 84 -11.22 12.86 7.14
N VAL A 85 -12.43 12.60 7.63
CA VAL A 85 -12.65 11.93 8.92
C VAL A 85 -12.08 10.52 8.89
N GLY A 86 -12.36 9.75 7.83
CA GLY A 86 -11.80 8.41 7.65
C GLY A 86 -10.28 8.43 7.57
N GLY A 87 -9.69 9.36 6.82
CA GLY A 87 -8.24 9.56 6.75
C GLY A 87 -7.62 9.90 8.11
N GLY A 88 -8.29 10.74 8.91
CA GLY A 88 -7.88 11.05 10.28
C GLY A 88 -7.88 9.83 11.21
N PHE A 89 -8.90 8.98 11.14
CA PHE A 89 -8.92 7.72 11.90
C PHE A 89 -7.81 6.76 11.46
N ILE A 90 -7.55 6.64 10.15
CA ILE A 90 -6.46 5.82 9.62
C ILE A 90 -5.11 6.32 10.14
N LEU A 91 -4.87 7.63 10.08
CA LEU A 91 -3.65 8.25 10.60
C LEU A 91 -3.46 7.98 12.11
N LEU A 92 -4.53 8.15 12.90
CA LEU A 92 -4.50 7.89 14.33
C LEU A 92 -4.16 6.42 14.63
N PHE A 93 -4.81 5.47 13.96
CA PHE A 93 -4.54 4.06 14.19
C PHE A 93 -3.12 3.65 13.77
N TYR A 94 -2.61 4.19 12.66
CA TYR A 94 -1.21 3.96 12.28
C TYR A 94 -0.24 4.51 13.32
N PHE A 95 -0.46 5.73 13.79
CA PHE A 95 0.39 6.33 14.82
C PHE A 95 0.36 5.51 16.12
N LEU A 96 -0.81 5.12 16.60
CA LEU A 96 -0.96 4.31 17.81
C LEU A 96 -0.30 2.94 17.67
N ASP A 97 -0.49 2.27 16.54
CA ASP A 97 0.13 0.97 16.29
C ASP A 97 1.66 1.12 16.26
N ILE A 98 2.21 2.04 15.45
CA ILE A 98 3.67 2.29 15.35
C ILE A 98 4.28 2.62 16.72
N MET A 99 3.66 3.52 17.48
CA MET A 99 4.15 3.90 18.81
C MET A 99 4.07 2.73 19.80
N SER A 100 3.02 1.92 19.74
CA SER A 100 2.88 0.75 20.61
C SER A 100 3.98 -0.27 20.33
N TRP A 101 4.24 -0.55 19.06
CA TRP A 101 5.32 -1.43 18.62
C TRP A 101 6.68 -0.89 19.07
N ALA A 102 6.99 0.39 18.79
CA ALA A 102 8.26 1.01 19.18
C ALA A 102 8.53 1.03 20.70
N ALA A 103 7.48 1.07 21.53
CA ALA A 103 7.61 1.05 22.99
C ALA A 103 7.63 -0.37 23.57
N GLY A 104 6.90 -1.32 22.97
CA GLY A 104 6.62 -2.63 23.55
C GLY A 104 7.61 -3.73 23.18
N SER A 105 8.52 -3.52 22.23
CA SER A 105 9.45 -4.56 21.75
C SER A 105 10.79 -4.00 21.29
N ASP A 106 11.87 -4.77 21.44
CA ASP A 106 13.17 -4.47 20.83
C ASP A 106 13.31 -5.18 19.47
N TYR A 107 13.55 -4.40 18.42
CA TYR A 107 13.56 -4.87 17.03
C TYR A 107 14.94 -5.28 16.52
N THR A 108 15.98 -5.11 17.32
CA THR A 108 17.36 -5.51 16.97
C THR A 108 17.41 -6.98 16.50
N HIS A 109 16.61 -7.85 17.11
CA HIS A 109 16.57 -9.29 16.81
C HIS A 109 15.62 -9.70 15.67
N VAL A 110 14.69 -8.82 15.25
CA VAL A 110 13.72 -9.13 14.18
C VAL A 110 14.43 -9.35 12.83
N ARG A 111 15.55 -8.65 12.59
CA ARG A 111 16.33 -8.79 11.35
C ARG A 111 17.28 -9.99 11.34
N ALA A 112 17.50 -10.66 12.47
CA ALA A 112 18.23 -11.93 12.51
C ALA A 112 17.41 -13.10 11.91
N LEU A 113 16.12 -12.90 11.63
CA LEU A 113 15.25 -13.89 11.00
C LEU A 113 15.52 -13.95 9.49
N THR A 114 16.40 -14.86 9.07
CA THR A 114 16.97 -14.95 7.71
C THR A 114 16.02 -15.32 6.57
N ASN A 115 14.76 -15.69 6.85
CA ASN A 115 13.78 -16.13 5.85
C ASN A 115 12.56 -15.20 5.70
N GLN A 116 12.71 -13.92 6.05
CA GLN A 116 11.60 -12.97 5.99
C GLN A 116 11.70 -11.99 4.81
N HIS A 117 10.55 -11.71 4.19
CA HIS A 117 10.34 -10.70 3.17
C HIS A 117 9.05 -9.92 3.49
N LEU A 118 8.74 -8.86 2.72
CA LEU A 118 7.61 -7.98 3.03
C LEU A 118 6.26 -8.70 3.19
N ALA A 119 6.07 -9.87 2.58
CA ALA A 119 4.81 -10.60 2.68
C ALA A 119 4.63 -11.38 3.99
N ASN A 120 5.72 -11.86 4.61
CA ASN A 120 5.67 -12.73 5.79
C ASN A 120 6.24 -12.07 7.06
N LEU A 121 6.83 -10.87 6.96
CA LEU A 121 7.39 -10.11 8.07
C LEU A 121 6.42 -9.97 9.26
N MET A 122 5.15 -9.71 8.97
CA MET A 122 4.10 -9.59 10.00
C MET A 122 4.00 -10.84 10.88
N TYR A 123 4.17 -12.04 10.32
CA TYR A 123 4.12 -13.27 11.10
C TYR A 123 5.33 -13.42 12.02
N GLY A 124 6.52 -12.95 11.59
CA GLY A 124 7.69 -12.90 12.46
C GLY A 124 7.50 -11.96 13.65
N LEU A 125 6.95 -10.77 13.40
CA LEU A 125 6.64 -9.80 14.44
C LEU A 125 5.62 -10.34 15.46
N ILE A 126 4.56 -10.99 14.99
CA ILE A 126 3.54 -11.58 15.85
C ILE A 126 4.08 -12.80 16.64
N ASP A 127 4.96 -13.60 16.02
CA ASP A 127 5.63 -14.70 16.71
C ASP A 127 6.46 -14.19 17.90
N LEU A 128 7.27 -13.15 17.69
CA LEU A 128 8.08 -12.54 18.75
C LEU A 128 7.21 -11.91 19.85
N LEU A 129 6.22 -11.10 19.46
CA LEU A 129 5.30 -10.44 20.39
C LEU A 129 4.60 -11.45 21.33
N SER A 130 4.10 -12.55 20.76
CA SER A 130 3.39 -13.57 21.52
C SER A 130 4.32 -14.39 22.43
N ARG A 131 5.58 -14.60 22.03
CA ARG A 131 6.59 -15.24 22.87
C ARG A 131 6.97 -14.36 24.05
N ASP A 132 7.15 -13.06 23.83
CA ASP A 132 7.51 -12.13 24.90
C ASP A 132 6.36 -11.91 25.87
N LEU A 133 5.12 -11.85 25.38
CA LEU A 133 3.92 -11.92 26.23
C LEU A 133 3.92 -13.19 27.09
N SER A 134 4.16 -14.36 26.48
CA SER A 134 4.11 -15.64 27.19
C SER A 134 5.18 -15.72 28.29
N LYS A 135 6.39 -15.21 28.01
CA LYS A 135 7.46 -15.08 29.01
C LYS A 135 7.07 -14.12 30.13
N SER A 136 6.54 -12.95 29.79
CA SER A 136 6.14 -11.93 30.77
C SER A 136 5.02 -12.41 31.71
N LEU A 137 4.14 -13.30 31.21
CA LEU A 137 3.07 -13.92 32.00
C LEU A 137 3.54 -15.16 32.78
N GLY A 138 4.81 -15.57 32.67
CA GLY A 138 5.33 -16.76 33.34
C GLY A 138 4.69 -18.07 32.86
N LEU A 139 4.21 -18.13 31.61
CA LEU A 139 3.52 -19.30 31.09
C LEU A 139 4.48 -20.49 30.93
N SER A 140 3.95 -21.69 31.11
CA SER A 140 4.67 -22.91 30.73
C SER A 140 4.93 -22.95 29.22
N LYS A 141 5.93 -23.71 28.77
CA LYS A 141 6.24 -23.86 27.34
C LYS A 141 5.01 -24.26 26.51
N ALA A 142 4.25 -25.24 26.98
CA ALA A 142 3.04 -25.71 26.29
C ALA A 142 1.95 -24.62 26.19
N ALA A 143 1.76 -23.83 27.25
CA ALA A 143 0.81 -22.72 27.24
C ALA A 143 1.29 -21.58 26.33
N GLY A 144 2.58 -21.26 26.35
CA GLY A 144 3.18 -20.25 25.45
C GLY A 144 3.10 -20.64 23.98
N ASP A 145 3.34 -21.92 23.65
CA ASP A 145 3.19 -22.44 22.28
C ASP A 145 1.73 -22.34 21.80
N LEU A 146 0.75 -22.57 22.69
CA LEU A 146 -0.66 -22.39 22.38
C LEU A 146 -1.01 -20.92 22.11
N VAL A 147 -0.54 -19.99 22.97
CA VAL A 147 -0.75 -18.55 22.79
C VAL A 147 -0.15 -18.09 21.47
N ASN A 148 1.08 -18.50 21.16
CA ASN A 148 1.76 -18.20 19.90
C ASN A 148 0.95 -18.68 18.68
N GLN A 149 0.48 -19.94 18.70
CA GLN A 149 -0.35 -20.47 17.62
C GLN A 149 -1.68 -19.70 17.46
N LEU A 150 -2.32 -19.29 18.56
CA LEU A 150 -3.54 -18.49 18.49
C LEU A 150 -3.29 -17.11 17.87
N TYR A 151 -2.22 -16.44 18.26
CA TYR A 151 -1.80 -15.16 17.68
C TYR A 151 -1.53 -15.27 16.18
N LEU A 152 -0.77 -16.28 15.76
CA LEU A 152 -0.46 -16.52 14.35
C LEU A 152 -1.70 -16.87 13.53
N ARG A 153 -2.59 -17.74 14.04
CA ARG A 153 -3.82 -18.13 13.34
C ARG A 153 -4.82 -16.98 13.23
N TYR A 154 -4.98 -16.18 14.28
CA TYR A 154 -5.84 -15.00 14.26
C TYR A 154 -5.33 -13.95 13.26
N THR A 155 -4.01 -13.73 13.23
CA THR A 155 -3.35 -12.86 12.25
C THR A 155 -3.58 -13.37 10.83
N ALA A 156 -3.36 -14.67 10.59
CA ALA A 156 -3.57 -15.28 9.28
C ALA A 156 -5.03 -15.14 8.81
N LEU A 157 -6.01 -15.40 9.67
CA LEU A 157 -7.43 -15.22 9.36
C LEU A 157 -7.77 -13.76 9.04
N THR A 158 -7.23 -12.83 9.82
CA THR A 158 -7.46 -11.40 9.63
C THR A 158 -6.85 -10.89 8.33
N MET A 159 -5.61 -11.28 8.02
CA MET A 159 -4.96 -10.93 6.75
C MET A 159 -5.68 -11.57 5.56
N PHE A 160 -6.07 -12.85 5.68
CA PHE A 160 -6.85 -13.55 4.65
C PHE A 160 -8.14 -12.81 4.31
N THR A 161 -8.97 -12.49 5.31
CA THR A 161 -10.23 -11.78 5.09
C THR A 161 -10.03 -10.39 4.48
N ALA A 162 -9.01 -9.64 4.92
CA ALA A 162 -8.68 -8.35 4.34
C ALA A 162 -8.21 -8.46 2.88
N TYR A 163 -7.38 -9.45 2.56
CA TYR A 163 -6.89 -9.65 1.20
C TYR A 163 -7.98 -10.16 0.24
N VAL A 164 -8.92 -10.98 0.70
CA VAL A 164 -10.11 -11.35 -0.09
C VAL A 164 -10.96 -10.11 -0.40
N SER A 165 -11.20 -9.26 0.60
CA SER A 165 -11.92 -7.99 0.41
C SER A 165 -11.20 -7.06 -0.57
N LEU A 166 -9.88 -6.96 -0.43
CA LEU A 166 -9.05 -6.15 -1.32
C LEU A 166 -9.13 -6.68 -2.75
N LEU A 167 -8.93 -7.98 -2.95
CA LEU A 167 -9.00 -8.64 -4.26
C LEU A 167 -10.37 -8.45 -4.93
N ALA A 168 -11.46 -8.55 -4.16
CA ALA A 168 -12.82 -8.28 -4.68
C ALA A 168 -12.97 -6.83 -5.17
N THR A 169 -12.29 -5.88 -4.53
CA THR A 169 -12.36 -4.45 -4.85
C THR A 169 -11.48 -4.09 -6.05
N ILE A 170 -10.21 -4.50 -6.02
CA ILE A 170 -9.21 -4.10 -7.04
C ILE A 170 -9.10 -5.09 -8.21
N GLY A 171 -9.69 -6.28 -8.10
CA GLY A 171 -9.62 -7.30 -9.14
C GLY A 171 -10.36 -6.91 -10.42
N TYR A 172 -11.44 -6.14 -10.32
CA TYR A 172 -12.25 -5.76 -11.50
C TYR A 172 -12.26 -4.26 -11.80
N ALA A 173 -12.16 -3.37 -10.81
CA ALA A 173 -12.31 -1.94 -11.04
C ALA A 173 -11.28 -1.35 -12.04
N PRO A 174 -9.97 -1.63 -11.93
CA PRO A 174 -8.97 -1.16 -12.89
C PRO A 174 -9.19 -1.78 -14.29
N LEU A 175 -9.51 -3.08 -14.33
CA LEU A 175 -9.79 -3.78 -15.58
C LEU A 175 -11.00 -3.18 -16.30
N LYS A 176 -12.06 -2.81 -15.56
CA LYS A 176 -13.25 -2.19 -16.11
C LYS A 176 -12.93 -0.85 -16.78
N VAL A 177 -12.10 -0.01 -16.15
CA VAL A 177 -11.66 1.27 -16.73
C VAL A 177 -10.86 1.04 -18.00
N LEU A 178 -9.91 0.10 -17.99
CA LEU A 178 -9.12 -0.28 -19.15
C LEU A 178 -9.99 -0.82 -20.29
N LEU A 179 -10.94 -1.70 -19.98
CA LEU A 179 -11.90 -2.25 -20.95
C LEU A 179 -12.78 -1.16 -21.55
N LYS A 180 -13.21 -0.15 -20.76
CA LYS A 180 -13.99 0.98 -21.28
C LYS A 180 -13.17 1.82 -22.26
N ALA A 181 -11.87 2.02 -21.99
CA ALA A 181 -10.97 2.69 -22.91
C ALA A 181 -10.75 1.89 -24.21
N LEU A 182 -10.56 0.57 -24.12
CA LEU A 182 -10.27 -0.33 -25.26
C LEU A 182 -11.51 -0.68 -26.10
N SER A 183 -12.67 -0.88 -25.46
CA SER A 183 -13.90 -1.36 -26.12
C SER A 183 -14.54 -0.35 -27.06
N ALA A 184 -14.19 0.94 -26.95
CA ALA A 184 -14.62 1.97 -27.90
C ALA A 184 -14.12 1.70 -29.33
N ASP A 185 -13.09 0.85 -29.49
CA ASP A 185 -12.35 0.69 -30.76
C ASP A 185 -12.18 -0.78 -31.21
N GLN A 186 -12.46 -1.76 -30.33
CA GLN A 186 -12.23 -3.19 -30.57
C GLN A 186 -13.42 -4.10 -30.19
N SER A 187 -14.66 -3.59 -30.25
CA SER A 187 -15.88 -4.33 -29.89
C SER A 187 -16.10 -5.63 -30.68
N SER A 188 -15.46 -5.80 -31.85
CA SER A 188 -15.58 -6.99 -32.70
C SER A 188 -14.69 -8.17 -32.28
N ALA A 189 -13.65 -7.95 -31.47
CA ALA A 189 -12.74 -9.02 -31.08
C ALA A 189 -13.38 -9.93 -30.01
N ARG A 190 -13.29 -11.23 -30.25
CA ARG A 190 -13.89 -12.31 -29.42
C ARG A 190 -13.55 -12.22 -27.92
N ILE A 191 -12.41 -11.64 -27.57
CA ILE A 191 -11.96 -11.50 -26.18
C ILE A 191 -12.75 -10.39 -25.43
N PHE A 192 -13.21 -9.35 -26.13
CA PHE A 192 -13.97 -8.23 -25.56
C PHE A 192 -15.49 -8.44 -25.58
N LYS A 193 -15.97 -9.58 -26.11
CA LYS A 193 -17.40 -9.91 -26.12
C LYS A 193 -17.94 -9.96 -24.69
N LYS A 194 -18.93 -9.12 -24.42
CA LYS A 194 -19.58 -9.01 -23.12
C LYS A 194 -20.61 -10.13 -22.91
N ASN A 195 -20.80 -10.54 -21.67
CA ASN A 195 -21.84 -11.48 -21.25
C ASN A 195 -23.17 -10.76 -20.94
N ARG A 196 -24.18 -11.50 -20.45
CA ARG A 196 -25.50 -10.98 -20.04
C ARG A 196 -25.47 -9.91 -18.93
N TYR A 197 -24.33 -9.71 -18.28
CA TYR A 197 -24.12 -8.75 -17.19
C TYR A 197 -23.21 -7.58 -17.62
N ASP A 198 -23.02 -7.37 -18.93
CA ASP A 198 -22.14 -6.34 -19.50
C ASP A 198 -20.64 -6.50 -19.13
N VAL A 199 -20.21 -7.72 -18.76
CA VAL A 199 -18.82 -8.02 -18.39
C VAL A 199 -18.12 -8.82 -19.50
N ALA A 200 -16.92 -8.38 -19.91
CA ALA A 200 -16.05 -9.12 -20.83
C ALA A 200 -15.37 -10.31 -20.11
N SER A 201 -16.10 -11.40 -19.88
CA SER A 201 -15.68 -12.51 -19.02
C SER A 201 -14.35 -13.16 -19.43
N ARG A 202 -14.04 -13.23 -20.73
CA ARG A 202 -12.79 -13.84 -21.23
C ARG A 202 -11.55 -13.07 -20.75
N VAL A 203 -11.63 -11.74 -20.68
CA VAL A 203 -10.53 -10.91 -20.15
C VAL A 203 -10.39 -11.10 -18.65
N VAL A 204 -11.52 -11.21 -17.93
CA VAL A 204 -11.50 -11.48 -16.49
C VAL A 204 -10.86 -12.84 -16.20
N TYR A 205 -11.21 -13.89 -16.95
CA TYR A 205 -10.58 -15.21 -16.80
C TYR A 205 -9.10 -15.21 -17.16
N LEU A 206 -8.69 -14.47 -18.19
CA LEU A 206 -7.28 -14.31 -18.54
C LEU A 206 -6.50 -13.66 -17.40
N GLN A 207 -7.00 -12.56 -16.84
CA GLN A 207 -6.39 -11.91 -15.68
C GLN A 207 -6.30 -12.86 -14.49
N ALA A 208 -7.39 -13.59 -14.18
CA ALA A 208 -7.40 -14.55 -13.09
C ALA A 208 -6.36 -15.66 -13.28
N GLY A 209 -6.19 -16.18 -14.50
CA GLY A 209 -5.17 -17.17 -14.84
C GLY A 209 -3.75 -16.63 -14.64
N VAL A 210 -3.47 -15.43 -15.14
CA VAL A 210 -2.15 -14.78 -14.97
C VAL A 210 -1.84 -14.55 -13.50
N VAL A 211 -2.78 -14.00 -12.73
CA VAL A 211 -2.61 -13.76 -11.29
C VAL A 211 -2.39 -15.08 -10.54
N SER A 212 -3.14 -16.13 -10.87
CA SER A 212 -2.99 -17.45 -10.24
C SER A 212 -1.60 -18.04 -10.50
N LEU A 213 -1.07 -17.89 -11.72
CA LEU A 213 0.29 -18.32 -12.05
C LEU A 213 1.34 -17.59 -11.22
N PHE A 214 1.21 -16.27 -11.06
CA PHE A 214 2.09 -15.49 -10.19
C PHE A 214 2.01 -15.95 -8.74
N VAL A 215 0.81 -16.24 -8.21
CA VAL A 215 0.64 -16.74 -6.84
C VAL A 215 1.33 -18.10 -6.65
N ILE A 216 1.17 -19.02 -7.60
CA ILE A 216 1.86 -20.33 -7.57
C ILE A 216 3.37 -20.12 -7.59
N PHE A 217 3.88 -19.27 -8.49
CA PHE A 217 5.31 -18.97 -8.55
C PHE A 217 5.84 -18.38 -7.24
N LEU A 218 5.10 -17.44 -6.64
CA LEU A 218 5.45 -16.83 -5.36
C LEU A 218 5.43 -17.83 -4.20
N SER A 219 4.59 -18.87 -4.26
CA SER A 219 4.50 -19.89 -3.22
C SER A 219 5.72 -20.84 -3.16
N LEU A 220 6.59 -20.84 -4.18
CA LEU A 220 7.80 -21.67 -4.21
C LEU A 220 8.87 -21.23 -3.19
N GLY A 221 8.77 -20.00 -2.66
CA GLY A 221 9.58 -19.56 -1.52
C GLY A 221 11.09 -19.47 -1.76
N THR A 222 11.55 -19.45 -3.01
CA THR A 222 12.99 -19.33 -3.31
C THR A 222 13.50 -17.90 -3.08
N PRO A 223 14.83 -17.68 -2.89
CA PRO A 223 15.39 -16.33 -2.74
C PRO A 223 15.06 -15.40 -3.92
N ILE A 224 15.08 -15.94 -5.14
CA ILE A 224 14.72 -15.21 -6.38
C ILE A 224 13.26 -14.76 -6.33
N VAL A 225 12.37 -15.62 -5.83
CA VAL A 225 10.94 -15.31 -5.66
C VAL A 225 10.73 -14.20 -4.63
N SER A 226 11.46 -14.24 -3.52
CA SER A 226 11.38 -13.20 -2.48
C SER A 226 11.87 -11.84 -2.99
N GLN A 227 12.97 -11.82 -3.76
CA GLN A 227 13.44 -10.61 -4.42
C GLN A 227 12.42 -10.08 -5.44
N LEU A 228 11.87 -10.95 -6.29
CA LEU A 228 10.85 -10.55 -7.26
C LEU A 228 9.62 -9.98 -6.56
N TYR A 229 9.16 -10.57 -5.45
CA TYR A 229 8.03 -10.06 -4.67
C TYR A 229 8.29 -8.65 -4.15
N ASN A 230 9.47 -8.41 -3.56
CA ASN A 230 9.85 -7.10 -3.07
C ASN A 230 9.88 -6.08 -4.22
N GLN A 231 10.50 -6.44 -5.35
CA GLN A 231 10.55 -5.58 -6.54
C GLN A 231 9.16 -5.26 -7.10
N LEU A 232 8.27 -6.25 -7.20
CA LEU A 232 6.89 -6.04 -7.64
C LEU A 232 6.10 -5.15 -6.66
N THR A 233 6.37 -5.28 -5.37
CA THR A 233 5.74 -4.44 -4.33
C THR A 233 6.18 -2.98 -4.48
N LEU A 234 7.48 -2.74 -4.60
CA LEU A 234 8.04 -1.42 -4.83
C LEU A 234 7.52 -0.79 -6.13
N MET A 235 7.54 -1.55 -7.24
CA MET A 235 6.98 -1.10 -8.52
C MET A 235 5.48 -0.78 -8.43
N THR A 236 4.73 -1.52 -7.62
CA THR A 236 3.31 -1.23 -7.34
C THR A 236 3.14 0.07 -6.56
N ASN A 237 3.95 0.31 -5.53
CA ASN A 237 3.92 1.56 -4.77
C ASN A 237 4.19 2.78 -5.68
N LEU A 238 5.24 2.71 -6.48
CA LEU A 238 5.55 3.75 -7.47
C LEU A 238 4.37 3.95 -8.43
N SER A 239 3.89 2.87 -9.05
CA SER A 239 2.77 2.95 -10.01
C SER A 239 1.50 3.55 -9.40
N ARG A 240 1.16 3.20 -8.16
CA ARG A 240 -0.03 3.74 -7.47
C ARG A 240 0.12 5.19 -7.05
N SER A 241 1.34 5.68 -6.83
CA SER A 241 1.59 7.07 -6.46
C SER A 241 1.42 8.05 -7.64
N LEU A 242 1.69 7.61 -8.87
CA LEU A 242 1.65 8.46 -10.06
C LEU A 242 0.28 9.10 -10.35
N PRO A 243 -0.86 8.36 -10.30
CA PRO A 243 -2.17 8.98 -10.45
C PRO A 243 -2.42 10.10 -9.42
N TYR A 244 -2.01 9.91 -8.17
CA TYR A 244 -2.17 10.93 -7.13
C TYR A 244 -1.29 12.14 -7.37
N LEU A 245 -0.07 11.95 -7.89
CA LEU A 245 0.81 13.04 -8.30
C LEU A 245 0.16 13.89 -9.41
N ILE A 246 -0.39 13.25 -10.44
CA ILE A 246 -1.07 13.95 -11.55
C ILE A 246 -2.29 14.73 -11.05
N VAL A 247 -3.10 14.13 -10.18
CA VAL A 247 -4.26 14.80 -9.57
C VAL A 247 -3.83 16.00 -8.73
N ALA A 248 -2.79 15.85 -7.91
CA ALA A 248 -2.27 16.94 -7.08
C ALA A 248 -1.73 18.10 -7.93
N ILE A 249 -0.96 17.82 -8.99
CA ILE A 249 -0.47 18.83 -9.94
C ILE A 249 -1.64 19.56 -10.60
N SER A 250 -2.69 18.82 -10.97
CA SER A 250 -3.85 19.37 -11.69
C SER A 250 -4.78 20.20 -10.80
N TYR A 251 -4.80 19.93 -9.48
CA TYR A 251 -5.77 20.50 -8.56
C TYR A 251 -5.77 22.03 -8.47
N PRO A 252 -4.62 22.74 -8.39
CA PRO A 252 -4.61 24.21 -8.38
C PRO A 252 -5.17 24.84 -9.65
N PHE A 253 -4.84 24.26 -10.82
CA PHE A 253 -5.37 24.72 -12.11
C PHE A 253 -6.87 24.48 -12.21
N PHE A 254 -7.33 23.32 -11.73
CA PHE A 254 -8.76 22.99 -11.64
C PHE A 254 -9.50 23.99 -10.74
N LYS A 255 -9.00 24.25 -9.53
CA LYS A 255 -9.61 25.21 -8.58
C LYS A 255 -9.60 26.66 -9.10
N ALA A 256 -8.60 27.04 -9.89
CA ALA A 256 -8.55 28.36 -10.51
C ALA A 256 -9.62 28.52 -11.61
N LYS A 257 -9.92 27.45 -12.35
CA LYS A 257 -10.85 27.45 -13.49
C LYS A 257 -12.29 27.14 -13.12
N PHE A 258 -12.52 26.30 -12.10
CA PHE A 258 -13.84 25.86 -11.66
C PHE A 258 -14.08 26.29 -10.20
N SER A 259 -15.05 27.19 -10.00
CA SER A 259 -15.36 27.79 -8.69
C SER A 259 -16.62 27.23 -8.02
N GLU A 260 -17.28 26.23 -8.59
CA GLU A 260 -18.56 25.72 -8.08
C GLU A 260 -18.46 24.86 -6.80
N ASP A 261 -19.62 24.76 -6.11
CA ASP A 261 -19.91 24.25 -4.75
C ASP A 261 -19.43 22.82 -4.38
N TYR A 262 -18.83 22.07 -5.29
CA TYR A 262 -18.34 20.71 -4.99
C TYR A 262 -17.04 20.70 -4.15
N LEU A 263 -16.39 21.85 -4.00
CA LEU A 263 -15.08 22.02 -3.35
C LEU A 263 -15.11 22.90 -2.10
N THR A 264 -16.23 22.94 -1.37
CA THR A 264 -16.42 23.87 -0.24
C THR A 264 -15.48 23.66 0.95
N ILE A 265 -14.69 22.58 0.98
CA ILE A 265 -13.73 22.32 2.06
C ILE A 265 -12.52 23.26 1.97
N ILE A 266 -11.90 23.38 0.80
CA ILE A 266 -10.77 24.27 0.58
C ILE A 266 -11.28 25.49 -0.17
N ARG A 267 -11.69 26.51 0.59
CA ARG A 267 -12.22 27.76 0.03
C ARG A 267 -11.12 28.56 -0.66
N GLU A 268 -10.01 28.75 0.04
CA GLU A 268 -8.95 29.66 -0.38
C GLU A 268 -8.07 29.06 -1.49
N LYS A 269 -7.88 29.83 -2.58
CA LYS A 269 -7.04 29.42 -3.72
C LYS A 269 -5.57 29.25 -3.34
N TRP A 270 -5.06 30.10 -2.45
CA TRP A 270 -3.68 29.99 -1.96
C TRP A 270 -3.48 28.71 -1.15
N LEU A 271 -4.45 28.34 -0.31
CA LEU A 271 -4.41 27.13 0.50
C LEU A 271 -4.49 25.88 -0.39
N ALA A 272 -5.36 25.89 -1.41
CA ALA A 272 -5.42 24.84 -2.42
C ALA A 272 -4.07 24.65 -3.14
N LYS A 273 -3.41 25.74 -3.51
CA LYS A 273 -2.07 25.71 -4.12
C LYS A 273 -1.03 25.16 -3.15
N LEU A 274 -1.01 25.63 -1.90
CA LEU A 274 -0.06 25.17 -0.88
C LEU A 274 -0.20 23.66 -0.64
N LEU A 275 -1.42 23.18 -0.37
CA LEU A 275 -1.69 21.77 -0.13
C LEU A 275 -1.29 20.90 -1.33
N ALA A 276 -1.60 21.34 -2.55
CA ALA A 276 -1.18 20.64 -3.75
C ALA A 276 0.35 20.55 -3.86
N VAL A 277 1.06 21.66 -3.63
CA VAL A 277 2.55 21.68 -3.65
C VAL A 277 3.12 20.73 -2.60
N LEU A 278 2.57 20.70 -1.39
CA LEU A 278 3.01 19.78 -0.34
C LEU A 278 2.83 18.31 -0.77
N VAL A 279 1.66 17.96 -1.31
CA VAL A 279 1.41 16.60 -1.81
C VAL A 279 2.36 16.23 -2.96
N VAL A 280 2.57 17.14 -3.92
CA VAL A 280 3.49 16.94 -5.04
C VAL A 280 4.93 16.72 -4.53
N LEU A 281 5.39 17.55 -3.60
CA LEU A 281 6.71 17.40 -2.98
C LEU A 281 6.83 16.07 -2.25
N SER A 282 5.86 15.70 -1.41
CA SER A 282 5.88 14.43 -0.67
C SER A 282 5.94 13.21 -1.60
N ILE A 283 5.12 13.17 -2.65
CA ILE A 283 5.12 12.05 -3.59
C ILE A 283 6.42 12.01 -4.42
N THR A 284 6.88 13.17 -4.89
CA THR A 284 8.11 13.25 -5.70
C THR A 284 9.34 12.82 -4.89
N LEU A 285 9.41 13.26 -3.63
CA LEU A 285 10.45 12.88 -2.70
C LEU A 285 10.42 11.37 -2.41
N ALA A 286 9.23 10.80 -2.18
CA ALA A 286 9.07 9.37 -1.92
C ALA A 286 9.51 8.50 -3.11
N ILE A 287 9.10 8.86 -4.34
CA ILE A 287 9.54 8.19 -5.57
C ILE A 287 11.06 8.31 -5.74
N GLY A 288 11.60 9.51 -5.50
CA GLY A 288 13.05 9.77 -5.58
C GLY A 288 13.85 8.90 -4.63
N PHE A 289 13.43 8.79 -3.37
CA PHE A 289 14.11 7.95 -2.38
C PHE A 289 13.96 6.46 -2.66
N GLU A 290 12.81 6.01 -3.14
CA GLU A 290 12.64 4.61 -3.56
C GLU A 290 13.64 4.25 -4.66
N ILE A 291 13.67 5.00 -5.77
CA ILE A 291 14.60 4.78 -6.88
C ILE A 291 16.06 4.84 -6.40
N TYR A 292 16.40 5.85 -5.61
CA TYR A 292 17.75 6.04 -5.10
C TYR A 292 18.20 4.88 -4.20
N SER A 293 17.33 4.43 -3.30
CA SER A 293 17.63 3.32 -2.40
C SER A 293 17.73 1.97 -3.10
N THR A 294 16.85 1.70 -4.07
CA THR A 294 16.94 0.50 -4.91
C THR A 294 18.25 0.50 -5.70
N TRP A 295 18.73 1.67 -6.14
CA TRP A 295 19.98 1.75 -6.90
C TRP A 295 21.18 1.42 -6.05
N LEU A 296 21.24 1.96 -4.84
CA LEU A 296 22.33 1.68 -3.91
C LEU A 296 22.31 0.25 -3.39
N SER A 297 21.12 -0.33 -3.19
CA SER A 297 20.94 -1.64 -2.55
C SER A 297 20.99 -2.79 -3.55
N ASP A 298 20.18 -2.71 -4.62
CA ASP A 298 19.96 -3.81 -5.58
C ASP A 298 20.58 -3.52 -6.97
N GLY A 299 21.25 -2.39 -7.11
CA GLY A 299 21.92 -1.98 -8.35
C GLY A 299 21.01 -1.29 -9.37
N ILE A 300 21.63 -0.87 -10.48
CA ILE A 300 20.97 -0.02 -11.48
C ILE A 300 19.90 -0.77 -12.27
N VAL A 301 20.08 -2.08 -12.51
CA VAL A 301 19.11 -2.90 -13.26
C VAL A 301 17.77 -2.95 -12.52
N SER A 302 17.80 -3.22 -11.21
CA SER A 302 16.61 -3.25 -10.35
C SER A 302 15.89 -1.90 -10.31
N SER A 303 16.66 -0.81 -10.25
CA SER A 303 16.11 0.55 -10.26
C SER A 303 15.47 0.93 -11.59
N LEU A 304 16.08 0.52 -12.70
CA LEU A 304 15.48 0.69 -14.02
C LEU A 304 14.20 -0.14 -14.14
N PHE A 305 14.19 -1.36 -13.59
CA PHE A 305 13.01 -2.22 -13.58
C PHE A 305 11.84 -1.60 -12.80
N LEU A 306 12.11 -0.91 -11.69
CA LEU A 306 11.12 -0.15 -10.92
C LEU A 306 10.39 0.91 -11.76
N VAL A 307 11.13 1.58 -12.66
CA VAL A 307 10.59 2.65 -13.53
C VAL A 307 9.99 2.09 -14.82
N ILE A 308 10.52 0.97 -15.33
CA ILE A 308 10.14 0.44 -16.63
C ILE A 308 8.68 0.01 -16.67
N GLY A 309 8.16 -0.59 -15.60
CA GLY A 309 6.77 -1.03 -15.53
C GLY A 309 5.77 0.11 -15.75
N PRO A 310 5.81 1.19 -14.94
CA PRO A 310 4.99 2.39 -15.12
C PRO A 310 5.17 3.04 -16.50
N VAL A 311 6.41 3.13 -17.01
CA VAL A 311 6.70 3.73 -18.33
C VAL A 311 6.09 2.90 -19.46
N LEU A 312 6.28 1.57 -19.44
CA LEU A 312 5.68 0.67 -20.42
C LEU A 312 4.15 0.74 -20.39
N ALA A 313 3.55 0.77 -19.21
CA ALA A 313 2.10 0.94 -19.07
C ALA A 313 1.62 2.28 -19.65
N ALA A 314 2.35 3.37 -19.41
CA ALA A 314 2.06 4.68 -19.97
C ALA A 314 2.20 4.71 -21.50
N LEU A 315 3.25 4.10 -22.05
CA LEU A 315 3.47 3.98 -23.50
C LEU A 315 2.37 3.16 -24.17
N VAL A 316 1.99 2.02 -23.60
CA VAL A 316 0.87 1.21 -24.10
C VAL A 316 -0.43 2.01 -24.07
N ALA A 317 -0.68 2.75 -22.98
CA ALA A 317 -1.86 3.60 -22.88
C ALA A 317 -1.87 4.72 -23.95
N ASP A 318 -0.73 5.36 -24.22
CA ASP A 318 -0.60 6.39 -25.26
C ASP A 318 -0.81 5.81 -26.68
N ILE A 319 -0.25 4.64 -26.96
CA ILE A 319 -0.47 3.93 -28.23
C ILE A 319 -1.96 3.61 -28.44
N ILE A 320 -2.64 3.15 -27.40
CA ILE A 320 -4.09 2.88 -27.45
C ILE A 320 -4.85 4.19 -27.69
N TYR A 321 -4.55 5.23 -26.91
CA TYR A 321 -5.23 6.53 -26.99
C TYR A 321 -5.09 7.19 -28.36
N THR A 322 -3.88 7.24 -28.90
CA THR A 322 -3.59 7.84 -30.22
C THR A 322 -4.26 7.08 -31.36
N LYS A 323 -4.32 5.74 -31.31
CA LYS A 323 -5.08 4.94 -32.29
C LYS A 323 -6.58 5.25 -32.25
N THR A 324 -7.17 5.33 -31.06
CA THR A 324 -8.59 5.63 -30.90
C THR A 324 -8.95 7.06 -31.32
N LEU A 325 -8.09 8.04 -31.06
CA LEU A 325 -8.26 9.42 -31.52
C LEU A 325 -8.20 9.55 -33.04
N ARG A 326 -7.25 8.85 -33.69
CA ARG A 326 -7.13 8.84 -35.16
C ARG A 326 -8.36 8.24 -35.83
N ARG A 327 -8.96 7.21 -35.25
CA ARG A 327 -10.18 6.58 -35.79
C ARG A 327 -11.45 7.41 -35.57
N LYS A 328 -11.55 8.22 -34.51
CA LYS A 328 -12.70 9.14 -34.33
C LYS A 328 -12.67 10.35 -35.27
N ARG A 329 -11.54 10.63 -35.91
CA ARG A 329 -11.37 11.72 -36.91
C ARG A 329 -11.57 11.26 -38.35
N LEU A 330 -11.69 9.95 -38.59
CA LEU A 330 -12.00 9.32 -39.88
C LEU A 330 -13.48 8.92 -39.90
#